data_AF-A0AAV8ERC7-F1
#
_entry.id   AF-A0AAV8ERC7-F1
#
_cell.length_a   1.000
_cell.length_b   1.000
_cell.length_c   1.000
_cell.angle_alpha   90.00
_cell.angle_beta   90.00
_cell.angle_gamma   90.00
#
_symmetry.space_group_name_H-M   'P 1'
#
loop_
_entity.id
_entity.type
_entity.pdbx_description
1 polymer ?
#
loop_
_entity_poly.entity_id
_entity_poly.type
_entity_poly.pdbx_seq_one_letter_code
_entity_poly.pdbx_strand_id
1 'polypeptide(L)'
;MRTSYDQKPYRRLMMETRGAKIHPLPSIVTVSGREILESNPSYPGSLGIVISEAVEIAAINSNTKYYLSSVLNHVLLHQNVIGEEFIKQLEALNKKPDLITGCTGCWSNFSGLMFTFIREKIEGRMNPVFQAVEPAACPSLMKGVLGYMLMILGIQLG
;
A
#
# COMPACT_ATOMS: atom_id res chain seq x y z
N MET A 1 10.40 8.06 -4.24
CA MET A 1 11.13 9.19 -3.60
C MET A 1 12.63 9.01 -3.79
N ARG A 2 13.37 10.12 -3.95
CA ARG A 2 14.81 10.20 -4.27
C ARG A 2 15.65 9.29 -3.38
N THR A 3 15.46 9.35 -2.07
CA THR A 3 16.21 8.50 -1.12
C THR A 3 16.09 7.00 -1.44
N SER A 4 14.88 6.51 -1.75
CA SER A 4 14.69 5.10 -2.11
C SER A 4 15.20 4.76 -3.51
N TYR A 5 15.20 5.72 -4.43
CA TYR A 5 15.78 5.55 -5.76
C TYR A 5 17.29 5.31 -5.68
N ASP A 6 17.98 6.07 -4.83
CA ASP A 6 19.43 6.01 -4.66
C ASP A 6 19.87 4.83 -3.78
N GLN A 7 19.17 4.58 -2.67
CA GLN A 7 19.57 3.54 -1.69
C GLN A 7 19.12 2.12 -2.05
N LYS A 8 18.13 1.94 -2.93
CA LYS A 8 17.55 0.63 -3.27
C LYS A 8 17.61 0.34 -4.79
N PRO A 9 18.81 0.36 -5.39
CA PRO A 9 18.97 0.32 -6.85
C PRO A 9 18.44 -0.98 -7.49
N TYR A 10 18.45 -2.11 -6.77
CA TYR A 10 17.97 -3.38 -7.31
C TYR A 10 16.47 -3.38 -7.63
N ARG A 11 15.65 -2.66 -6.84
CA ARG A 11 14.22 -2.52 -7.16
C ARG A 11 14.01 -1.68 -8.42
N ARG A 12 14.81 -0.62 -8.60
CA ARG A 12 14.80 0.19 -9.82
C ARG A 12 15.17 -0.67 -11.02
N LEU A 13 16.29 -1.41 -10.93
CA LEU A 13 16.75 -2.28 -12.00
C LEU A 13 15.68 -3.31 -12.38
N MET A 14 15.00 -3.93 -11.41
CA MET A 14 13.91 -4.87 -11.67
C MET A 14 12.73 -4.24 -12.43
N MET A 15 12.42 -2.96 -12.16
CA MET A 15 11.36 -2.25 -12.88
C MET A 15 11.81 -1.89 -14.30
N GLU A 16 13.04 -1.41 -14.45
CA GLU A 16 13.63 -1.02 -15.74
C GLU A 16 13.78 -2.24 -16.69
N THR A 17 14.15 -3.41 -16.18
CA THR A 17 14.21 -4.64 -16.99
C THR A 17 12.84 -5.11 -17.47
N ARG A 18 11.75 -4.66 -16.84
CA ARG A 18 10.37 -4.87 -17.29
C ARG A 18 9.84 -3.75 -18.19
N GLY A 19 10.70 -2.84 -18.64
CA GLY A 19 10.37 -1.75 -19.56
C GLY A 19 9.80 -0.50 -18.87
N ALA A 20 9.81 -0.42 -17.54
CA ALA A 20 9.33 0.77 -16.85
C ALA A 20 10.39 1.89 -16.87
N LYS A 21 9.94 3.13 -17.08
CA LYS A 21 10.78 4.32 -16.89
C LYS A 21 10.62 4.84 -15.47
N ILE A 22 11.71 4.89 -14.72
CA ILE A 22 11.69 5.29 -13.31
C ILE A 22 12.23 6.71 -13.16
N HIS A 23 11.39 7.58 -12.60
CA HIS A 23 11.76 8.96 -12.28
C HIS A 23 12.08 9.09 -10.77
N PRO A 24 13.24 9.62 -10.38
CA PRO A 24 13.45 10.03 -9.00
C PRO A 24 12.52 11.20 -8.68
N LEU A 25 11.84 11.14 -7.54
CA LEU A 25 10.86 12.16 -7.10
C LEU A 25 11.37 12.86 -5.82
N PRO A 26 11.41 14.19 -5.77
CA PRO A 26 10.76 15.11 -6.70
C PRO A 26 11.44 15.18 -8.09
N SER A 27 10.65 15.37 -9.16
CA SER A 27 11.16 15.31 -10.54
C SER A 27 11.06 16.63 -11.29
N ILE A 28 11.98 16.87 -12.22
CA ILE A 28 11.92 18.02 -13.14
C ILE A 28 10.82 17.89 -14.21
N VAL A 29 10.17 16.72 -14.34
CA VAL A 29 9.18 16.46 -15.40
C VAL A 29 7.77 16.92 -15.04
N THR A 30 7.52 17.24 -13.78
CA THR A 30 6.24 17.76 -13.25
C THR A 30 6.39 19.22 -12.82
N VAL A 31 5.29 19.96 -12.78
CA VAL A 31 5.25 21.32 -12.22
C VAL A 31 5.54 21.25 -10.73
N SER A 32 4.83 20.39 -10.00
CA SER A 32 4.99 20.26 -8.54
C SER A 32 6.41 19.82 -8.15
N GLY A 33 7.02 18.91 -8.91
CA GLY A 33 8.39 18.48 -8.67
C GLY A 33 9.42 19.58 -8.96
N ARG A 34 9.23 20.38 -10.02
CA ARG A 34 10.09 21.55 -10.32
C ARG A 34 10.05 22.58 -9.20
N GLU A 35 8.86 22.96 -8.73
CA GLU A 35 8.70 23.93 -7.64
C GLU A 35 9.42 23.47 -6.34
N ILE A 36 9.32 22.17 -6.02
CA ILE A 36 10.02 21.60 -4.86
C ILE A 36 11.54 21.65 -5.06
N LEU A 37 12.04 21.34 -6.26
CA LEU A 37 13.48 21.35 -6.55
C LEU A 37 14.06 22.76 -6.63
N GLU A 38 13.28 23.76 -7.06
CA GLU A 38 13.68 25.16 -7.03
C GLU A 38 13.89 25.67 -5.60
N SER A 39 13.02 25.27 -4.67
CA SER A 39 13.15 25.63 -3.26
C SER A 39 14.20 24.79 -2.51
N ASN A 40 14.33 23.51 -2.82
CA ASN A 40 15.36 22.63 -2.26
C ASN A 40 15.82 21.58 -3.28
N PRO A 41 16.94 21.82 -3.98
CA PRO A 41 17.46 20.88 -4.98
C PRO A 41 17.85 19.50 -4.44
N SER A 42 18.08 19.42 -3.12
CA SER A 42 18.52 18.20 -2.43
C SER A 42 17.38 17.49 -1.69
N TYR A 43 16.13 17.89 -1.92
CA TYR A 43 14.99 17.36 -1.19
C TYR A 43 14.89 15.83 -1.32
N PRO A 44 14.81 15.06 -0.21
CA PRO A 44 14.88 13.59 -0.22
C PRO A 44 13.63 12.91 -0.80
N GLY A 45 12.55 13.68 -0.93
CA GLY A 45 11.24 13.23 -1.38
C GLY A 45 10.41 12.61 -0.25
N SER A 46 9.10 12.55 -0.46
CA SER A 46 8.14 11.91 0.45
C SER A 46 7.14 11.09 -0.35
N LEU A 47 6.40 10.21 0.32
CA LEU A 47 5.34 9.45 -0.35
C LEU A 47 4.21 10.36 -0.85
N GLY A 48 3.89 11.44 -0.12
CA GLY A 48 2.89 12.42 -0.55
C GLY A 48 3.26 13.08 -1.88
N ILE A 49 4.52 13.51 -2.03
CA ILE A 49 5.03 14.10 -3.29
C ILE A 49 4.98 13.07 -4.42
N VAL A 50 5.34 11.81 -4.13
CA VAL A 50 5.26 10.72 -5.12
C VAL A 50 3.84 10.56 -5.66
N ILE A 51 2.83 10.59 -4.78
CA ILE A 51 1.43 10.48 -5.16
C ILE A 51 0.99 11.72 -5.93
N SER A 52 1.31 12.92 -5.45
CA SER A 52 0.95 14.18 -6.11
C SER A 52 1.48 14.27 -7.53
N GLU A 53 2.77 13.98 -7.74
CA GLU A 53 3.38 14.00 -9.08
C GLU A 53 2.80 12.91 -10.00
N ALA A 54 2.52 11.72 -9.48
CA ALA A 54 1.92 10.66 -10.28
C ALA A 54 0.48 11.01 -10.71
N VAL A 55 -0.29 11.64 -9.82
CA VAL A 55 -1.64 12.14 -10.13
C VAL A 55 -1.58 13.30 -11.12
N GLU A 56 -0.62 14.22 -10.98
CA GLU A 56 -0.41 15.34 -11.92
C GLU A 56 -0.19 14.81 -13.36
N ILE A 57 0.74 13.86 -13.52
CA ILE A 57 1.02 13.23 -14.82
C ILE A 57 -0.21 12.53 -15.38
N ALA A 58 -0.96 11.78 -14.55
CA ALA A 58 -2.16 11.10 -15.02
C ALA A 58 -3.29 12.08 -15.39
N ALA A 59 -3.40 13.22 -14.72
CA ALA A 59 -4.44 14.21 -14.98
C ALA A 59 -4.24 14.95 -16.30
N ILE A 60 -2.99 15.24 -16.69
CA ILE A 60 -2.67 15.99 -17.91
C ILE A 60 -2.54 15.12 -19.16
N ASN A 61 -2.48 13.79 -19.02
CA ASN A 61 -2.31 12.85 -20.12
C ASN A 61 -3.55 11.97 -20.27
N SER A 62 -4.33 12.15 -21.34
CA SER A 62 -5.58 11.42 -21.59
C SER A 62 -5.42 9.89 -21.65
N ASN A 63 -4.26 9.43 -22.12
CA ASN A 63 -3.92 8.00 -22.27
C ASN A 63 -3.21 7.42 -21.03
N THR A 64 -3.09 8.16 -19.94
CA THR A 64 -2.44 7.72 -18.71
C THR A 64 -3.47 7.53 -17.61
N LYS A 65 -3.33 6.45 -16.83
CA LYS A 65 -4.14 6.19 -15.64
C LYS A 65 -3.23 6.02 -14.43
N TYR A 66 -3.65 6.57 -13.31
CA TYR A 66 -2.97 6.38 -12.03
C TYR A 66 -3.47 5.08 -11.37
N TYR A 67 -2.54 4.23 -10.95
CA TYR A 67 -2.85 2.98 -10.25
C TYR A 67 -2.48 3.09 -8.77
N LEU A 68 -3.49 3.01 -7.89
CA LEU A 68 -3.29 2.99 -6.45
C LEU A 68 -3.36 1.54 -5.93
N SER A 69 -2.36 1.13 -5.16
CA SER A 69 -2.11 -0.28 -4.82
C SER A 69 -2.43 -0.66 -3.38
N SER A 70 -3.10 0.20 -2.61
CA SER A 70 -3.52 -0.12 -1.24
C SER A 70 -4.74 0.66 -0.79
N VAL A 71 -5.24 0.32 0.41
CA VAL A 71 -6.33 0.95 1.20
C VAL A 71 -7.73 0.98 0.59
N LEU A 72 -7.86 1.07 -0.74
CA LEU A 72 -9.16 1.12 -1.39
C LEU A 72 -9.83 -0.25 -1.43
N ASN A 73 -11.15 -0.28 -1.25
CA ASN A 73 -11.96 -1.49 -1.19
C ASN A 73 -11.71 -2.44 -2.37
N HIS A 74 -11.60 -1.91 -3.60
CA HIS A 74 -11.34 -2.75 -4.78
C HIS A 74 -9.94 -3.39 -4.75
N VAL A 75 -8.95 -2.72 -4.16
CA VAL A 75 -7.62 -3.30 -3.95
C VAL A 75 -7.71 -4.43 -2.92
N LEU A 76 -8.44 -4.22 -1.82
CA LEU A 76 -8.61 -5.25 -0.80
C LEU A 76 -9.31 -6.49 -1.41
N LEU A 77 -10.33 -6.26 -2.24
CA LEU A 77 -11.03 -7.32 -2.98
C LEU A 77 -10.08 -8.10 -3.90
N HIS A 78 -9.20 -7.44 -4.64
CA HIS A 78 -8.21 -8.13 -5.47
C HIS A 78 -7.28 -9.03 -4.65
N GLN A 79 -7.01 -8.68 -3.39
CA GLN A 79 -6.15 -9.47 -2.51
C GLN A 79 -6.86 -10.68 -1.87
N ASN A 80 -8.20 -10.78 -1.96
CA ASN A 80 -8.95 -11.91 -1.38
C ASN A 80 -8.55 -13.27 -1.95
N VAL A 81 -7.92 -13.29 -3.13
CA VAL A 81 -7.31 -14.50 -3.70
C VAL A 81 -6.39 -15.21 -2.70
N ILE A 82 -5.69 -14.46 -1.85
CA ILE A 82 -4.83 -15.01 -0.79
C ILE A 82 -5.64 -15.88 0.17
N GLY A 83 -6.77 -15.37 0.68
CA GLY A 83 -7.63 -16.10 1.60
C GLY A 83 -8.35 -17.28 0.93
N GLU A 84 -8.82 -17.12 -0.31
CA GLU A 84 -9.50 -18.19 -1.06
C GLU A 84 -8.57 -19.37 -1.35
N GLU A 85 -7.33 -19.09 -1.75
CA GLU A 85 -6.31 -20.14 -1.95
C GLU A 85 -5.97 -20.84 -0.63
N PHE A 86 -5.87 -20.07 0.46
CA PHE A 86 -5.52 -20.64 1.76
C PHE A 86 -6.60 -21.54 2.34
N ILE A 87 -7.89 -21.20 2.16
CA ILE A 87 -8.99 -22.10 2.56
C ILE A 87 -8.87 -23.45 1.84
N LYS A 88 -8.67 -23.45 0.52
CA LYS A 88 -8.51 -24.70 -0.25
C LYS A 88 -7.31 -25.52 0.21
N GLN A 89 -6.20 -24.86 0.55
CA GLN A 89 -5.01 -25.52 1.09
C GLN A 89 -5.31 -26.16 2.46
N LEU A 90 -6.05 -25.47 3.33
CA LEU A 90 -6.46 -26.00 4.63
C LEU A 90 -7.46 -27.15 4.50
N GLU A 91 -8.42 -27.07 3.57
CA GLU A 91 -9.35 -28.15 3.25
C GLU A 91 -8.62 -29.41 2.78
N ALA A 92 -7.65 -29.26 1.87
CA ALA A 92 -6.80 -30.36 1.40
C ALA A 92 -6.02 -31.04 2.53
N LEU A 93 -5.71 -30.29 3.60
CA LEU A 93 -5.03 -30.78 4.80
C LEU A 93 -6.00 -31.20 5.92
N ASN A 94 -7.32 -31.03 5.72
CA ASN A 94 -8.35 -31.17 6.75
C ASN A 94 -8.01 -30.41 8.05
N LYS A 95 -7.58 -29.15 7.91
CA LYS A 95 -7.18 -28.26 9.01
C LYS A 95 -8.08 -27.03 9.08
N LYS A 96 -8.19 -26.47 10.29
CA LYS A 96 -8.80 -25.16 10.54
C LYS A 96 -7.83 -24.33 11.38
N PRO A 97 -7.69 -23.03 11.10
CA PRO A 97 -6.80 -22.18 11.88
C PRO A 97 -7.50 -21.67 13.14
N ASP A 98 -6.79 -21.67 14.27
CA ASP A 98 -7.24 -21.04 15.51
C ASP A 98 -6.87 -19.56 15.56
N LEU A 99 -5.79 -19.17 14.87
CA LEU A 99 -5.26 -17.82 14.80
C LEU A 99 -4.92 -17.46 13.36
N ILE A 100 -5.40 -16.31 12.92
CA ILE A 100 -5.00 -15.66 11.67
C ILE A 100 -4.24 -14.39 12.04
N THR A 101 -2.97 -14.33 11.67
CA THR A 101 -2.07 -13.21 12.00
C THR A 101 -1.35 -12.70 10.77
N GLY A 102 -1.02 -11.41 10.75
CA GLY A 102 -0.34 -10.78 9.63
C GLY A 102 0.08 -9.35 9.89
N CYS A 103 1.02 -8.85 9.08
CA CYS A 103 1.55 -7.50 9.22
C CYS A 103 0.63 -6.46 8.57
N THR A 104 0.45 -5.34 9.25
CA THR A 104 -0.42 -4.25 8.83
C THR A 104 0.43 -3.01 8.53
N GLY A 105 0.82 -2.89 7.25
CA GLY A 105 1.22 -1.60 6.68
C GLY A 105 -0.04 -0.85 6.25
N CYS A 106 -0.35 -0.88 4.96
CA CYS A 106 -1.58 -0.30 4.42
C CYS A 106 -2.71 -1.34 4.24
N TRP A 107 -2.75 -2.35 5.10
CA TRP A 107 -3.80 -3.39 5.25
C TRP A 107 -4.02 -4.40 4.13
N SER A 108 -3.69 -4.08 2.89
CA SER A 108 -4.08 -4.86 1.70
C SER A 108 -3.75 -6.35 1.78
N ASN A 109 -2.55 -6.70 2.22
CA ASN A 109 -2.14 -8.10 2.36
C ASN A 109 -2.98 -8.83 3.43
N PHE A 110 -3.11 -8.24 4.62
CA PHE A 110 -3.73 -8.90 5.76
C PHE A 110 -5.25 -8.96 5.58
N SER A 111 -5.86 -7.92 5.00
CA SER A 111 -7.29 -7.95 4.68
C SER A 111 -7.62 -9.01 3.63
N GLY A 112 -6.77 -9.18 2.60
CA GLY A 112 -6.95 -10.21 1.58
C GLY A 112 -6.95 -11.64 2.14
N LEU A 113 -6.24 -11.87 3.25
CA LEU A 113 -6.33 -13.11 4.00
C LEU A 113 -7.54 -13.10 4.95
N MET A 114 -7.59 -12.12 5.85
CA MET A 114 -8.51 -12.03 6.97
C MET A 114 -9.98 -11.98 6.54
N PHE A 115 -10.33 -11.22 5.49
CA PHE A 115 -11.73 -11.02 5.10
C PHE A 115 -12.40 -12.32 4.67
N THR A 116 -11.67 -13.20 3.99
CA THR A 116 -12.19 -14.52 3.63
C THR A 116 -12.48 -15.37 4.87
N PHE A 117 -11.63 -15.35 5.89
CA PHE A 117 -11.87 -16.07 7.14
C PHE A 117 -12.94 -15.40 8.02
N ILE A 118 -13.12 -14.08 7.92
CA ILE A 118 -14.25 -13.38 8.54
C ILE A 118 -15.57 -13.89 7.93
N ARG A 119 -15.64 -14.05 6.60
CA ARG A 119 -16.79 -14.67 5.94
C ARG A 119 -17.05 -16.07 6.53
N GLU A 120 -16.04 -16.94 6.57
CA GLU A 120 -16.18 -18.29 7.14
C GLU A 120 -16.65 -18.29 8.60
N LYS A 121 -16.22 -17.29 9.38
CA LYS A 121 -16.62 -17.10 10.78
C LYS A 121 -18.07 -16.65 10.92
N ILE A 122 -18.51 -15.71 10.08
CA ILE A 122 -19.90 -15.24 10.04
C ILE A 122 -20.84 -16.39 9.65
N GLU A 123 -20.41 -17.25 8.73
CA GLU A 123 -21.16 -18.43 8.29
C GLU A 123 -21.05 -19.63 9.25
N GLY A 124 -20.36 -19.48 10.38
CA GLY A 124 -20.26 -20.51 11.41
C GLY A 124 -19.39 -21.72 11.04
N ARG A 125 -18.60 -21.66 9.96
CA ARG A 125 -17.77 -22.78 9.49
C ARG A 125 -16.45 -22.91 10.26
N MET A 126 -15.97 -21.83 10.84
CA MET A 126 -14.75 -21.78 11.66
C MET A 126 -14.77 -20.55 12.59
N ASN A 127 -13.90 -20.52 13.61
CA ASN A 127 -13.89 -19.43 14.59
C ASN A 127 -12.46 -18.99 14.96
N PRO A 128 -11.64 -18.53 14.00
CA PRO A 128 -10.30 -18.05 14.32
C PRO A 128 -10.35 -16.74 15.13
N VAL A 129 -9.27 -16.53 15.90
CA VAL A 129 -8.87 -15.21 16.42
C VAL A 129 -8.10 -14.48 15.33
N PHE A 130 -8.30 -13.18 15.21
CA PHE A 130 -7.60 -12.33 14.26
C PHE A 130 -6.62 -11.41 14.99
N GLN A 131 -5.36 -11.40 14.59
CA GLN A 131 -4.33 -10.57 15.20
C GLN A 131 -3.56 -9.77 14.14
N ALA A 132 -3.78 -8.46 14.12
CA ALA A 132 -3.01 -7.52 13.33
C ALA A 132 -1.69 -7.16 14.02
N VAL A 133 -0.59 -7.07 13.26
CA VAL A 133 0.73 -6.71 13.77
C VAL A 133 1.26 -5.46 13.05
N GLU A 134 1.55 -4.41 13.80
CA GLU A 134 2.11 -3.16 13.26
C GLU A 134 3.49 -2.81 13.87
N PRO A 135 4.30 -1.96 13.20
CA PRO A 135 5.55 -1.51 13.78
C PRO A 135 5.32 -0.48 14.89
N ALA A 136 6.01 -0.65 16.02
CA ALA A 136 5.98 0.32 17.13
C ALA A 136 6.45 1.73 16.72
N ALA A 137 7.26 1.84 15.65
CA ALA A 137 7.72 3.11 15.10
C ALA A 137 6.61 3.91 14.37
N CYS A 138 5.51 3.27 13.97
CA CYS A 138 4.36 3.92 13.34
C CYS A 138 3.06 3.24 13.82
N PRO A 139 2.65 3.48 15.09
CA PRO A 139 1.59 2.71 15.75
C PRO A 139 0.18 3.25 15.40
N SER A 140 -0.17 3.19 14.11
CA SER A 140 -1.44 3.70 13.57
C SER A 140 -2.69 2.96 14.07
N LEU A 141 -2.58 1.67 14.43
CA LEU A 141 -3.65 0.88 15.01
C LEU A 141 -3.83 1.14 16.50
N MET A 142 -2.72 1.12 17.23
CA MET A 142 -2.76 1.20 18.68
C MET A 142 -2.95 2.64 19.18
N LYS A 143 -2.46 3.64 18.43
CA LYS A 143 -2.46 5.06 18.83
C LYS A 143 -3.11 5.98 17.80
N GLY A 144 -3.68 5.45 16.72
CA GLY A 144 -4.36 6.26 15.72
C GLY A 144 -5.67 6.84 16.24
N VAL A 145 -6.05 8.00 15.68
CA VAL A 145 -7.36 8.60 15.92
C VAL A 145 -8.29 8.17 14.79
N LEU A 146 -9.46 7.63 15.13
CA LEU A 146 -10.49 7.32 14.15
C LEU A 146 -11.15 8.63 13.69
N GLY A 147 -10.88 9.03 12.45
CA GLY A 147 -11.44 10.24 11.85
C GLY A 147 -11.16 10.29 10.35
N TYR A 148 -11.72 11.30 9.68
CA TYR A 148 -11.42 11.55 8.27
C TYR A 148 -10.05 12.21 8.13
N MET A 149 -9.23 11.69 7.23
CA MET A 149 -7.92 12.25 6.90
C MET A 149 -7.69 12.18 5.40
N LEU A 150 -6.95 13.15 4.85
CA LEU A 150 -6.59 13.15 3.44
C LEU A 150 -5.57 12.05 3.14
N MET A 151 -5.88 11.15 2.21
CA MET A 151 -5.01 10.02 1.86
C MET A 151 -3.67 10.44 1.22
N ILE A 152 -3.63 11.63 0.61
CA ILE A 152 -2.48 12.14 -0.16
C ILE A 152 -1.48 12.87 0.75
N LEU A 153 -1.94 13.42 1.89
CA LEU A 153 -1.09 14.07 2.87
C LEU A 153 -0.92 13.12 4.06
N GLY A 154 0.25 12.50 4.17
CA GLY A 154 0.71 11.89 5.42
C GLY A 154 1.03 12.94 6.50
N ILE A 155 0.19 13.97 6.63
CA ILE A 155 0.27 15.02 7.63
C ILE A 155 -1.11 15.09 8.27
N GLN A 156 -1.14 14.68 9.54
CA GLN A 156 -2.25 14.97 10.44
C GLN A 156 -2.35 16.49 10.52
N LEU A 157 -3.42 17.08 9.98
CA LEU A 157 -3.74 18.48 10.22
C LEU A 157 -4.06 18.59 11.71
N GLY A 158 -3.12 19.18 12.46
CA GLY A 158 -3.31 19.56 13.86
C GLY A 158 -4.25 20.75 13.99
#